data_AF-A0A199V1Y2-F1
#
_entry.id   AF-A0A199V1Y2-F1
#
_cell.length_a   1.000
_cell.length_b   1.000
_cell.length_c   1.000
_cell.angle_alpha   90.00
_cell.angle_beta   90.00
_cell.angle_gamma   90.00
#
_symmetry.space_group_name_H-M   'P 1'
#
loop_
_entity.id
_entity.type
_entity.pdbx_description
1 polymer ?
#
loop_
_entity_poly.entity_id
_entity_poly.type
_entity_poly.pdbx_seq_one_letter_code
_entity_poly.pdbx_strand_id
1 'polypeptide(L)'
;RYALPILSHDLVEVVFMLKSMQSRGFWSRHRRRILISLGVVGSGFVIYKLYDAHRRRIYHVEQQLDGERRVDELIKAQLQTHFENIQRISDTTTLPYAMHYLRSRISEELDLSHLTEKLMQGKGQSNALSSKGKLELWEKLKVLSFTRTAASLWSMTMLSLYVRVQVNILGRHLYLEIARGSESSQLLGESDSFSKHGQQEFLATADYLSTYGIHTLIMNMQSAANEILKEKKLKDPFGMSQLHETMMEILELFMGIGEPNYWVSYLVPENATAYRQLVAMSASGFDELSVLMDVGKLEQLMSETRIVLL
;
A
#
# COMPACT_ATOMS: atom_id res chain seq x y z
N ARG A 1 56.82 -25.87 10.74
CA ARG A 1 55.93 -25.86 11.93
C ARG A 1 54.63 -26.54 11.53
N TYR A 2 54.10 -27.60 12.13
CA TYR A 2 54.58 -28.71 12.95
C TYR A 2 53.43 -29.76 12.85
N ALA A 3 53.75 -31.04 13.04
CA ALA A 3 52.83 -32.19 13.16
C ALA A 3 52.41 -32.92 11.87
N LEU A 4 53.37 -33.60 11.23
CA LEU A 4 53.18 -34.84 10.45
C LEU A 4 54.53 -35.57 10.46
N PRO A 5 54.80 -36.40 11.49
CA PRO A 5 55.03 -37.81 11.21
C PRO A 5 54.60 -38.74 12.37
N ILE A 6 53.43 -38.52 12.98
CA ILE A 6 52.99 -39.39 14.10
C ILE A 6 52.20 -40.62 13.60
N LEU A 7 51.52 -40.53 12.45
CA LEU A 7 50.76 -41.65 11.90
C LEU A 7 51.63 -42.80 11.34
N SER A 8 52.92 -42.58 11.06
CA SER A 8 53.77 -43.63 10.48
C SER A 8 54.34 -44.59 11.53
N HIS A 9 54.57 -44.11 12.75
CA HIS A 9 55.21 -44.91 13.80
C HIS A 9 54.20 -45.88 14.45
N ASP A 10 52.95 -45.45 14.65
CA ASP A 10 51.87 -46.31 15.14
C ASP A 10 51.50 -47.42 14.15
N LEU A 11 51.54 -47.13 12.83
CA LEU A 11 51.32 -48.15 11.80
C LEU A 11 52.46 -49.18 11.75
N VAL A 12 53.71 -48.76 11.98
CA VAL A 12 54.86 -49.67 12.05
C VAL A 12 54.79 -50.55 13.30
N GLU A 13 54.38 -50.01 14.45
CA GLU A 13 54.19 -50.79 15.68
C GLU A 13 53.03 -51.78 15.56
N VAL A 14 51.92 -51.39 14.94
CA VAL A 14 50.78 -52.29 14.65
C VAL A 14 51.17 -53.39 13.66
N VAL A 15 51.99 -53.07 12.66
CA VAL A 15 52.55 -54.06 11.72
C VAL A 15 53.55 -55.00 12.41
N PHE A 16 54.34 -54.50 13.38
CA PHE A 16 55.26 -55.33 14.17
C PHE A 16 54.51 -56.25 15.16
N MET A 17 53.43 -55.75 15.79
CA MET A 17 52.51 -56.52 16.64
C MET A 17 51.78 -57.62 15.84
N LEU A 18 51.30 -57.31 14.62
CA LEU A 18 50.68 -58.29 13.74
C LEU A 18 51.68 -59.37 13.27
N LYS A 19 52.96 -59.03 13.14
CA LYS A 19 54.02 -59.97 12.74
C LYS A 19 54.46 -60.90 13.89
N SER A 20 54.34 -60.48 15.15
CA SER A 20 54.64 -61.35 16.32
C SER A 20 53.53 -62.34 16.65
N MET A 21 52.29 -62.12 16.19
CA MET A 21 51.16 -63.04 16.32
C MET A 21 51.21 -64.24 15.35
N GLN A 22 52.26 -64.36 14.53
CA GLN A 22 52.44 -65.46 13.57
C GLN A 22 53.09 -66.70 14.20
N SER A 23 52.63 -67.11 15.39
CA SER A 23 52.79 -68.50 15.82
C SER A 23 51.56 -69.28 15.34
N ARG A 24 51.76 -70.30 14.50
CA ARG A 24 50.68 -71.13 13.93
C ARG A 24 49.76 -71.75 15.01
N GLY A 25 50.16 -71.78 16.27
CA GLY A 25 49.37 -72.22 17.43
C GLY A 25 48.46 -71.16 18.07
N PHE A 26 48.74 -69.85 17.94
CA PHE A 26 47.91 -68.79 18.51
C PHE A 26 46.72 -68.46 17.60
N TRP A 27 46.95 -68.45 16.29
CA TRP A 27 45.91 -68.19 15.29
C TRP A 27 44.83 -69.27 15.28
N SER A 28 45.18 -70.55 15.42
CA SER A 28 44.19 -71.64 15.50
C SER A 28 43.38 -71.63 16.81
N ARG A 29 43.99 -71.24 17.94
CA ARG A 29 43.31 -71.15 19.24
C ARG A 29 42.42 -69.92 19.40
N HIS A 30 42.70 -68.82 18.72
CA HIS A 30 41.97 -67.55 18.92
C HIS A 30 41.26 -67.01 17.68
N ARG A 31 41.19 -67.78 16.58
CA ARG A 31 40.49 -67.41 15.33
C ARG A 31 39.06 -66.90 15.54
N ARG A 32 38.29 -67.55 16.43
CA ARG A 32 36.92 -67.11 16.77
C ARG A 32 36.90 -65.75 17.47
N ARG A 33 37.83 -65.52 18.42
CA ARG A 33 37.90 -64.25 19.18
C ARG A 33 38.33 -63.08 18.29
N ILE A 34 39.29 -63.31 17.38
CA ILE A 34 39.79 -62.28 16.45
C ILE A 34 38.74 -61.95 15.37
N LEU A 35 37.99 -62.94 14.86
CA LEU A 35 36.90 -62.70 13.92
C LEU A 35 35.75 -61.91 14.56
N ILE A 36 35.41 -62.22 15.82
CA ILE A 36 34.39 -61.48 16.58
C ILE A 36 34.84 -60.03 16.78
N SER A 37 36.08 -59.79 17.21
CA SER A 37 36.58 -58.41 17.40
C SER A 37 36.65 -57.62 16.11
N LEU A 38 37.08 -58.25 15.00
CA LEU A 38 37.13 -57.59 13.69
C LEU A 38 35.72 -57.29 13.15
N GLY A 39 34.77 -58.19 13.38
CA GLY A 39 33.36 -57.98 13.04
C GLY A 39 32.73 -56.82 13.82
N VAL A 40 33.00 -56.73 15.12
CA VAL A 40 32.51 -55.61 15.96
C VAL A 40 33.11 -54.29 15.51
N VAL A 41 34.43 -54.20 15.29
CA VAL A 41 35.08 -52.97 14.82
C VAL A 41 34.62 -52.58 13.41
N GLY A 42 34.51 -53.54 12.49
CA GLY A 42 34.01 -53.30 11.14
C GLY A 42 32.55 -52.84 11.11
N SER A 43 31.68 -53.46 11.92
CA SER A 43 30.28 -53.05 12.06
C SER A 43 30.15 -51.64 12.64
N GLY A 44 30.96 -51.30 13.66
CA GLY A 44 31.01 -49.95 14.23
C GLY A 44 31.48 -48.90 13.22
N PHE A 45 32.48 -49.23 12.39
CA PHE A 45 32.96 -48.35 11.33
C PHE A 45 31.90 -48.12 10.24
N VAL A 46 31.18 -49.17 9.84
CA VAL A 46 30.09 -49.06 8.85
C VAL A 46 28.94 -48.21 9.40
N ILE A 47 28.53 -48.43 10.66
CA ILE A 47 27.50 -47.64 11.33
C ILE A 47 27.94 -46.17 11.44
N TYR A 48 29.17 -45.92 11.86
CA TYR A 48 29.74 -44.56 11.93
C TYR A 48 29.73 -43.87 10.57
N LYS A 49 30.14 -44.57 9.50
CA LYS A 49 30.17 -44.01 8.14
C LYS A 49 28.76 -43.71 7.59
N LEU A 50 27.77 -44.55 7.89
CA LEU A 50 26.37 -44.31 7.54
C LEU A 50 25.78 -43.13 8.33
N TYR A 51 26.06 -43.06 9.63
CA TYR A 51 25.64 -41.96 10.48
C TYR A 51 26.26 -40.62 10.05
N ASP A 52 27.56 -40.61 9.73
CA ASP A 52 28.26 -39.42 9.24
C ASP A 52 27.73 -38.95 7.88
N ALA A 53 27.44 -39.87 6.95
CA ALA A 53 26.80 -39.54 5.68
C ALA A 53 25.39 -38.94 5.87
N HIS A 54 24.59 -39.50 6.80
CA HIS A 54 23.25 -38.99 7.11
C HIS A 54 23.31 -37.62 7.79
N ARG A 55 24.27 -37.41 8.69
CA ARG A 55 24.46 -36.14 9.39
C ARG A 55 24.90 -35.02 8.46
N ARG A 56 25.77 -35.32 7.48
CA ARG A 56 26.14 -34.36 6.43
C ARG A 56 24.95 -33.97 5.55
N ARG A 57 24.06 -34.90 5.21
CA ARG A 57 22.84 -34.59 4.46
C ARG A 57 21.88 -33.71 5.26
N ILE A 58 21.66 -34.02 6.54
CA ILE A 58 20.83 -33.18 7.42
C ILE A 58 21.43 -31.78 7.52
N TYR A 59 22.74 -31.68 7.76
CA TYR A 59 23.42 -30.39 7.85
C TYR A 59 23.31 -29.57 6.56
N HIS A 60 23.43 -30.21 5.39
CA HIS A 60 23.26 -29.52 4.10
C HIS A 60 21.83 -29.00 3.90
N VAL A 61 20.82 -29.80 4.25
CA VAL A 61 19.41 -29.41 4.16
C VAL A 61 19.08 -28.31 5.16
N GLU A 62 19.58 -28.42 6.38
CA GLU A 62 19.41 -27.41 7.43
C GLU A 62 20.07 -26.09 7.04
N GLN A 63 21.28 -26.14 6.46
CA GLN A 63 21.99 -24.96 5.96
C GLN A 63 21.28 -24.31 4.76
N GLN A 64 20.64 -25.09 3.89
CA GLN A 64 19.79 -24.56 2.80
C GLN A 64 18.54 -23.88 3.34
N LEU A 65 17.81 -24.54 4.26
CA LEU A 65 16.63 -23.99 4.90
C LEU A 65 16.93 -22.73 5.73
N ASP A 66 18.08 -22.69 6.42
CA ASP A 66 18.54 -21.50 7.14
C ASP A 66 18.91 -20.37 6.18
N GLY A 67 19.48 -20.69 5.02
CA GLY A 67 19.75 -19.72 3.95
C GLY A 67 18.48 -19.11 3.38
N GLU A 68 17.50 -19.95 3.02
CA GLU A 68 16.18 -19.52 2.52
C GLU A 68 15.45 -18.66 3.55
N ARG A 69 15.41 -19.09 4.82
CA ARG A 69 14.79 -18.31 5.91
C ARG A 69 15.41 -16.92 6.06
N ARG A 70 16.74 -16.80 5.96
CA ARG A 70 17.42 -15.50 6.01
C ARG A 70 17.07 -14.62 4.83
N VAL A 71 16.96 -15.19 3.63
CA VAL A 71 16.55 -14.44 2.42
C VAL A 71 15.11 -13.95 2.56
N ASP A 72 14.20 -14.80 3.04
CA ASP A 72 12.81 -14.44 3.31
C ASP A 72 12.70 -13.33 4.36
N GLU A 73 13.49 -13.40 5.43
CA GLU A 73 13.55 -12.35 6.45
C GLU A 73 14.04 -11.01 5.89
N LEU A 74 15.05 -11.04 5.02
CA LEU A 74 15.56 -9.84 4.35
C LEU A 74 14.52 -9.24 3.38
N ILE A 75 13.84 -10.08 2.60
CA ILE A 75 12.74 -9.68 1.71
C ILE A 75 11.63 -9.02 2.53
N LYS A 76 11.23 -9.65 3.63
CA LYS A 76 10.19 -9.13 4.52
C LYS A 76 10.61 -7.79 5.14
N ALA A 77 11.85 -7.65 5.58
CA ALA A 77 12.37 -6.41 6.15
C ALA A 77 12.41 -5.28 5.11
N GLN A 78 12.81 -5.58 3.87
CA GLN A 78 12.82 -4.63 2.77
C GLN A 78 11.39 -4.18 2.42
N LEU A 79 10.46 -5.13 2.30
CA LEU A 79 9.04 -4.85 2.03
C LEU A 79 8.44 -3.97 3.12
N GLN A 80 8.67 -4.32 4.39
CA GLN A 80 8.19 -3.56 5.54
C GLN A 80 8.72 -2.13 5.51
N THR A 81 10.03 -1.95 5.32
CA THR A 81 10.67 -0.62 5.29
C THR A 81 10.10 0.24 4.17
N HIS A 82 9.87 -0.33 2.98
CA HIS A 82 9.34 0.41 1.86
C HIS A 82 7.85 0.74 2.04
N PHE A 83 7.05 -0.20 2.55
CA PHE A 83 5.64 0.04 2.86
C PHE A 83 5.48 1.14 3.91
N GLU A 84 6.26 1.09 4.99
CA GLU A 84 6.31 2.14 6.01
C GLU A 84 6.69 3.49 5.42
N ASN A 85 7.64 3.52 4.47
CA ASN A 85 8.02 4.75 3.79
C ASN A 85 6.90 5.34 2.92
N ILE A 86 6.22 4.52 2.10
CA ILE A 86 5.08 4.98 1.28
C ILE A 86 3.97 5.49 2.20
N GLN A 87 3.59 4.69 3.20
CA GLN A 87 2.52 5.05 4.12
C GLN A 87 2.85 6.34 4.88
N ARG A 88 4.09 6.49 5.34
CA ARG A 88 4.55 7.73 5.96
C ARG A 88 4.45 8.92 5.00
N ILE A 89 4.87 8.80 3.74
CA ILE A 89 4.75 9.90 2.75
C ILE A 89 3.28 10.27 2.54
N SER A 90 2.41 9.27 2.37
CA SER A 90 0.97 9.45 2.28
C SER A 90 0.40 10.20 3.49
N ASP A 91 0.66 9.70 4.70
CA ASP A 91 0.05 10.20 5.94
C ASP A 91 0.62 11.55 6.39
N THR A 92 1.88 11.85 6.06
CA THR A 92 2.56 13.09 6.50
C THR A 92 2.60 14.19 5.46
N THR A 93 2.55 13.84 4.16
CA THR A 93 2.71 14.82 3.07
C THR A 93 1.47 14.85 2.17
N THR A 94 1.15 13.74 1.49
CA THR A 94 0.12 13.73 0.45
C THR A 94 -1.27 14.02 1.01
N LEU A 95 -1.70 13.27 2.03
CA LEU A 95 -3.03 13.40 2.59
C LEU A 95 -3.25 14.74 3.28
N PRO A 96 -2.36 15.25 4.17
CA PRO A 96 -2.54 16.56 4.78
C PRO A 96 -2.55 17.70 3.75
N TYR A 97 -1.69 17.63 2.72
CA TYR A 97 -1.66 18.62 1.65
C TYR A 97 -2.98 18.61 0.86
N ALA A 98 -3.41 17.44 0.38
CA ALA A 98 -4.63 17.31 -0.39
C ALA A 98 -5.86 17.72 0.43
N MET A 99 -5.93 17.34 1.72
CA MET A 99 -7.00 17.75 2.63
C MET A 99 -7.02 19.26 2.89
N HIS A 100 -5.85 19.87 3.13
CA HIS A 100 -5.76 21.30 3.34
C HIS A 100 -6.20 22.06 2.09
N TYR A 101 -5.73 21.62 0.92
CA TYR A 101 -6.10 22.22 -0.35
C TYR A 101 -7.60 22.07 -0.64
N LEU A 102 -8.16 20.87 -0.45
CA LEU A 102 -9.59 20.60 -0.57
C LEU A 102 -10.43 21.51 0.33
N ARG A 103 -10.03 21.65 1.59
CA ARG A 103 -10.70 22.54 2.55
C ARG A 103 -10.67 23.99 2.08
N SER A 104 -9.54 24.48 1.58
CA SER A 104 -9.43 25.84 1.04
C SER A 104 -10.38 26.04 -0.13
N ARG A 105 -10.39 25.09 -1.09
CA ARG A 105 -11.27 25.13 -2.26
C ARG A 105 -12.74 25.12 -1.88
N ILE A 106 -13.16 24.26 -0.96
CA ILE A 106 -14.55 24.23 -0.45
C ILE A 106 -14.91 25.54 0.24
N SER A 107 -13.99 26.12 1.02
CA SER A 107 -14.26 27.37 1.72
C SER A 107 -14.35 28.57 0.77
N GLU A 108 -13.61 28.56 -0.32
CA GLU A 108 -13.67 29.58 -1.39
C GLU A 108 -14.96 29.46 -2.20
N GLU A 109 -15.31 28.24 -2.65
CA GLU A 109 -16.49 28.02 -3.50
C GLU A 109 -17.81 28.13 -2.72
N LEU A 110 -17.81 27.81 -1.43
CA LEU A 110 -18.97 27.91 -0.53
C LEU A 110 -18.76 28.97 0.55
N ASP A 111 -18.32 30.16 0.15
CA ASP A 111 -18.22 31.30 1.05
C ASP A 111 -19.61 31.86 1.41
N LEU A 112 -19.98 31.70 2.68
CA LEU A 112 -21.24 32.17 3.24
C LEU A 112 -21.11 33.56 3.88
N SER A 113 -19.90 34.11 3.97
CA SER A 113 -19.59 35.33 4.71
C SER A 113 -20.40 36.51 4.18
N HIS A 114 -20.43 36.70 2.86
CA HIS A 114 -21.17 37.78 2.23
C HIS A 114 -22.70 37.68 2.43
N LEU A 115 -23.27 36.47 2.46
CA LEU A 115 -24.70 36.28 2.76
C LEU A 115 -25.02 36.59 4.21
N THR A 116 -24.15 36.13 5.12
CA THR A 116 -24.27 36.36 6.56
C THR A 116 -24.13 37.86 6.89
N GLU A 117 -23.18 38.54 6.25
CA GLU A 117 -22.96 39.98 6.42
C GLU A 117 -24.17 40.78 5.92
N LYS A 118 -24.73 40.44 4.76
CA LYS A 118 -25.99 41.03 4.27
C LYS A 118 -27.16 40.84 5.23
N LEU A 119 -27.27 39.67 5.86
CA LEU A 119 -28.27 39.41 6.89
C LEU A 119 -28.05 40.26 8.15
N MET A 120 -26.79 40.43 8.57
CA MET A 120 -26.42 41.24 9.74
C MET A 120 -26.69 42.73 9.51
N GLN A 121 -26.31 43.27 8.35
CA GLN A 121 -26.56 44.66 7.97
C GLN A 121 -28.07 44.96 7.90
N GLY A 122 -28.87 44.03 7.37
CA GLY A 122 -30.34 44.15 7.34
C GLY A 122 -31.04 44.09 8.71
N LYS A 123 -30.35 43.67 9.78
CA LYS A 123 -30.87 43.70 11.15
C LYS A 123 -30.69 45.07 11.83
N GLY A 124 -29.65 45.81 11.44
CA GLY A 124 -29.32 47.12 12.01
C GLY A 124 -30.02 48.30 11.35
N GLN A 125 -30.40 48.18 10.07
CA GLN A 125 -31.15 49.20 9.33
C GLN A 125 -32.56 48.69 9.05
N SER A 126 -33.53 49.16 9.84
CA SER A 126 -34.94 48.72 9.87
C SER A 126 -35.73 48.86 8.55
N ASN A 127 -35.12 49.37 7.47
CA ASN A 127 -35.76 49.56 6.15
C ASN A 127 -34.92 49.08 4.94
N ALA A 128 -33.76 48.42 5.12
CA ALA A 128 -32.85 48.13 4.00
C ALA A 128 -33.19 46.85 3.20
N LEU A 129 -33.91 45.89 3.80
CA LEU A 129 -34.28 44.63 3.16
C LEU A 129 -35.76 44.34 3.37
N SER A 130 -36.51 44.22 2.28
CA SER A 130 -37.90 43.75 2.33
C SER A 130 -37.99 42.39 3.03
N SER A 131 -39.03 42.18 3.85
CA SER A 131 -39.27 40.93 4.58
C SER A 131 -39.16 39.69 3.67
N LYS A 132 -39.60 39.82 2.41
CA LYS A 132 -39.47 38.78 1.37
C LYS A 132 -38.01 38.49 1.00
N GLY A 133 -37.20 39.53 0.76
CA GLY A 133 -35.79 39.37 0.42
C GLY A 133 -34.95 38.82 1.58
N LYS A 134 -35.33 39.14 2.83
CA LYS A 134 -34.72 38.53 4.01
C LYS A 134 -35.00 37.03 4.08
N LEU A 135 -36.24 36.61 3.82
CA LEU A 135 -36.60 35.18 3.81
C LEU A 135 -35.83 34.43 2.72
N GLU A 136 -35.78 34.96 1.50
CA GLU A 136 -35.01 34.37 0.38
C GLU A 136 -33.53 34.20 0.73
N LEU A 137 -32.94 35.14 1.47
CA LEU A 137 -31.55 35.07 1.90
C LEU A 137 -31.32 33.98 2.96
N TRP A 138 -32.26 33.80 3.89
CA TRP A 138 -32.22 32.69 4.85
C TRP A 138 -32.38 31.33 4.19
N GLU A 139 -33.28 31.21 3.20
CA GLU A 139 -33.47 29.98 2.44
C GLU A 139 -32.20 29.61 1.65
N LYS A 140 -31.55 30.60 1.00
CA LYS A 140 -30.25 30.40 0.36
C LYS A 140 -29.17 29.98 1.35
N LEU A 141 -29.11 30.63 2.51
CA LEU A 141 -28.14 30.30 3.56
C LEU A 141 -28.35 28.88 4.08
N LYS A 142 -29.61 28.46 4.26
CA LYS A 142 -29.98 27.09 4.66
C LYS A 142 -29.41 26.08 3.67
N VAL A 143 -29.71 26.20 2.38
CA VAL A 143 -29.25 25.26 1.35
C VAL A 143 -27.73 25.23 1.27
N LEU A 144 -27.07 26.39 1.22
CA LEU A 144 -25.61 26.44 1.09
C LEU A 144 -24.88 25.93 2.34
N SER A 145 -25.45 26.11 3.54
CA SER A 145 -24.86 25.57 4.78
C SER A 145 -24.88 24.05 4.79
N PHE A 146 -26.01 23.43 4.43
CA PHE A 146 -26.12 21.97 4.31
C PHE A 146 -25.23 21.44 3.18
N THR A 147 -25.20 22.13 2.04
CA THR A 147 -24.31 21.79 0.91
C THR A 147 -22.86 21.77 1.37
N ARG A 148 -22.40 22.81 2.09
CA ARG A 148 -21.03 22.91 2.62
C ARG A 148 -20.71 21.76 3.56
N THR A 149 -21.60 21.45 4.50
CA THR A 149 -21.38 20.35 5.44
C THR A 149 -21.35 18.98 4.73
N ALA A 150 -22.30 18.72 3.83
CA ALA A 150 -22.38 17.46 3.09
C ALA A 150 -21.20 17.28 2.13
N ALA A 151 -20.87 18.30 1.35
CA ALA A 151 -19.71 18.30 0.47
C ALA A 151 -18.41 18.09 1.26
N SER A 152 -18.24 18.77 2.41
CA SER A 152 -17.04 18.60 3.24
C SER A 152 -16.93 17.19 3.80
N LEU A 153 -18.03 16.65 4.33
CA LEU A 153 -18.05 15.30 4.92
C LEU A 153 -17.72 14.25 3.86
N TRP A 154 -18.39 14.31 2.71
CA TRP A 154 -18.21 13.35 1.63
C TRP A 154 -16.80 13.45 1.01
N SER A 155 -16.36 14.67 0.64
CA SER A 155 -15.09 14.84 -0.06
C SER A 155 -13.88 14.49 0.82
N MET A 156 -13.89 14.85 2.11
CA MET A 156 -12.80 14.51 3.04
C MET A 156 -12.71 13.00 3.30
N THR A 157 -13.86 12.34 3.46
CA THR A 157 -13.89 10.88 3.68
C THR A 157 -13.46 10.13 2.43
N MET A 158 -13.98 10.52 1.26
CA MET A 158 -13.61 9.92 -0.01
C MET A 158 -12.14 10.15 -0.37
N LEU A 159 -11.60 11.35 -0.16
CA LEU A 159 -10.17 11.61 -0.36
C LEU A 159 -9.29 10.74 0.55
N SER A 160 -9.67 10.58 1.83
CA SER A 160 -8.93 9.71 2.74
C SER A 160 -8.97 8.24 2.31
N LEU A 161 -10.12 7.75 1.84
CA LEU A 161 -10.24 6.40 1.30
C LEU A 161 -9.42 6.23 0.01
N TYR A 162 -9.47 7.21 -0.88
CA TYR A 162 -8.72 7.20 -2.14
C TYR A 162 -7.21 7.05 -1.88
N VAL A 163 -6.63 7.91 -1.04
CA VAL A 163 -5.21 7.85 -0.71
C VAL A 163 -4.84 6.50 -0.07
N ARG A 164 -5.69 5.95 0.81
CA ARG A 164 -5.46 4.61 1.36
C ARG A 164 -5.47 3.53 0.29
N VAL A 165 -6.40 3.58 -0.66
CA VAL A 165 -6.46 2.64 -1.78
C VAL A 165 -5.18 2.75 -2.62
N GLN A 166 -4.73 3.97 -2.92
CA GLN A 166 -3.48 4.18 -3.67
C GLN A 166 -2.27 3.53 -2.98
N VAL A 167 -2.09 3.75 -1.67
CA VAL A 167 -0.99 3.16 -0.90
C VAL A 167 -1.08 1.63 -0.89
N ASN A 168 -2.28 1.05 -0.74
CA ASN A 168 -2.47 -0.40 -0.74
C ASN A 168 -2.16 -1.02 -2.11
N ILE A 169 -2.60 -0.39 -3.20
CA ILE A 169 -2.29 -0.83 -4.56
C ILE A 169 -0.77 -0.78 -4.80
N LEU A 170 -0.11 0.33 -4.42
CA LEU A 170 1.36 0.43 -4.52
C LEU A 170 2.06 -0.66 -3.70
N GLY A 171 1.59 -0.94 -2.47
CA GLY A 171 2.11 -2.01 -1.63
C GLY A 171 2.01 -3.38 -2.28
N ARG A 172 0.89 -3.66 -2.98
CA ARG A 172 0.71 -4.91 -3.75
C ARG A 172 1.68 -5.00 -4.93
N HIS A 173 1.85 -3.94 -5.72
CA HIS A 173 2.77 -3.97 -6.87
C HIS A 173 4.21 -4.17 -6.43
N LEU A 174 4.62 -3.52 -5.34
CA LEU A 174 5.93 -3.73 -4.72
C LEU A 174 6.13 -5.18 -4.26
N TYR A 175 5.13 -5.76 -3.58
CA TYR A 175 5.22 -7.16 -3.15
C TYR A 175 5.43 -8.11 -4.34
N LEU A 176 4.67 -7.91 -5.42
CA LEU A 176 4.80 -8.70 -6.64
C LEU A 176 6.15 -8.51 -7.32
N GLU A 177 6.69 -7.29 -7.32
CA GLU A 177 8.01 -7.00 -7.89
C GLU A 177 9.13 -7.71 -7.11
N ILE A 178 9.10 -7.65 -5.78
CA ILE A 178 10.10 -8.33 -4.94
C ILE A 178 9.96 -9.86 -5.05
N ALA A 179 8.73 -10.39 -5.08
CA ALA A 179 8.48 -11.81 -5.27
C ALA A 179 8.99 -12.33 -6.63
N ARG A 180 8.83 -11.53 -7.71
CA ARG A 180 9.38 -11.85 -9.04
C ARG A 180 10.91 -11.71 -9.07
N GLY A 181 11.46 -10.67 -8.45
CA GLY A 181 12.90 -10.43 -8.35
C GLY A 181 13.66 -11.51 -7.55
N SER A 182 12.96 -12.23 -6.67
CA SER A 182 13.47 -13.41 -5.97
C SER A 182 13.65 -14.63 -6.89
N GLU A 183 12.94 -14.72 -8.02
CA GLU A 183 13.11 -15.79 -9.02
C GLU A 183 14.12 -15.42 -10.12
N SER A 184 14.36 -14.12 -10.38
CA SER A 184 15.04 -13.64 -11.58
C SER A 184 16.30 -12.78 -11.32
N SER A 185 17.07 -13.05 -10.26
CA SER A 185 18.16 -12.17 -9.80
C SER A 185 19.39 -12.01 -10.72
N GLN A 186 19.34 -12.33 -12.03
CA GLN A 186 20.50 -12.11 -12.92
C GLN A 186 20.24 -11.57 -14.34
N LEU A 187 19.02 -11.44 -14.87
CA LEU A 187 18.88 -11.16 -16.33
C LEU A 187 17.82 -10.17 -16.81
N LEU A 188 16.99 -9.55 -15.97
CA LEU A 188 16.06 -8.52 -16.43
C LEU A 188 16.29 -7.22 -15.66
N GLY A 189 16.77 -6.23 -16.39
CA GLY A 189 17.26 -4.97 -15.87
C GLY A 189 16.20 -4.08 -15.24
N GLU A 190 16.69 -2.97 -14.71
CA GLU A 190 16.02 -1.84 -14.06
C GLU A 190 14.91 -1.13 -14.89
N SER A 191 14.32 -1.82 -15.89
CA SER A 191 13.38 -1.28 -16.87
C SER A 191 11.91 -1.57 -16.55
N ASP A 192 11.59 -2.47 -15.62
CA ASP A 192 10.20 -2.91 -15.35
C ASP A 192 9.71 -2.56 -13.92
N SER A 193 10.58 -1.97 -13.09
CA SER A 193 10.22 -1.45 -11.76
C SER A 193 9.48 -0.12 -11.91
N PHE A 194 8.29 0.02 -11.31
CA PHE A 194 7.59 1.29 -11.32
C PHE A 194 8.41 2.34 -10.56
N SER A 195 8.85 3.38 -11.27
CA SER A 195 9.86 4.30 -10.76
C SER A 195 9.36 5.02 -9.50
N LYS A 196 10.26 5.40 -8.59
CA LYS A 196 9.90 6.24 -7.42
C LYS A 196 9.17 7.52 -7.85
N HIS A 197 9.49 8.03 -9.04
CA HIS A 197 8.81 9.17 -9.63
C HIS A 197 7.36 8.83 -10.04
N GLY A 198 7.14 7.70 -10.71
CA GLY A 198 5.80 7.20 -11.03
C GLY A 198 4.95 6.96 -9.77
N GLN A 199 5.54 6.44 -8.69
CA GLN A 199 4.86 6.27 -7.41
C GLN A 199 4.40 7.62 -6.82
N GLN A 200 5.26 8.64 -6.89
CA GLN A 200 4.92 9.99 -6.45
C GLN A 200 3.84 10.61 -7.34
N GLU A 201 3.91 10.41 -8.64
CA GLU A 201 2.92 10.90 -9.60
C GLU A 201 1.55 10.25 -9.38
N PHE A 202 1.51 8.94 -9.13
CA PHE A 202 0.27 8.26 -8.79
C PHE A 202 -0.33 8.82 -7.50
N LEU A 203 0.46 8.99 -6.44
CA LEU A 203 -0.01 9.64 -5.20
C LEU A 203 -0.44 11.10 -5.42
N ALA A 204 0.21 11.82 -6.34
CA ALA A 204 -0.13 13.21 -6.66
C ALA A 204 -1.54 13.34 -7.24
N THR A 205 -2.06 12.31 -7.93
CA THR A 205 -3.46 12.31 -8.44
C THR A 205 -4.52 12.50 -7.35
N ALA A 206 -4.17 12.39 -6.06
CA ALA A 206 -5.03 12.77 -4.94
C ALA A 206 -5.45 14.26 -4.96
N ASP A 207 -4.72 15.11 -5.67
CA ASP A 207 -5.09 16.51 -5.88
C ASP A 207 -6.24 16.69 -6.86
N TYR A 208 -6.56 15.69 -7.69
CA TYR A 208 -7.52 15.78 -8.77
C TYR A 208 -8.91 16.23 -8.31
N LEU A 209 -9.38 15.66 -7.20
CA LEU A 209 -10.66 16.03 -6.59
C LEU A 209 -10.70 17.52 -6.27
N SER A 210 -9.65 18.04 -5.66
CA SER A 210 -9.57 19.44 -5.22
C SER A 210 -9.38 20.41 -6.38
N THR A 211 -8.66 19.99 -7.43
CA THR A 211 -8.30 20.86 -8.56
C THR A 211 -9.38 20.88 -9.64
N TYR A 212 -9.97 19.73 -9.96
CA TYR A 212 -10.86 19.58 -11.12
C TYR A 212 -12.25 19.07 -10.73
N GLY A 213 -12.34 18.15 -9.77
CA GLY A 213 -13.62 17.51 -9.39
C GLY A 213 -14.53 18.37 -8.50
N ILE A 214 -13.95 19.29 -7.73
CA ILE A 214 -14.64 19.95 -6.61
C ILE A 214 -15.82 20.80 -7.08
N HIS A 215 -15.68 21.48 -8.21
CA HIS A 215 -16.71 22.37 -8.73
C HIS A 215 -17.98 21.61 -9.08
N THR A 216 -17.86 20.55 -9.89
CA THR A 216 -19.00 19.72 -10.30
C THR A 216 -19.60 19.00 -9.09
N LEU A 217 -18.77 18.54 -8.15
CA LEU A 217 -19.23 17.95 -6.90
C LEU A 217 -20.09 18.94 -6.10
N ILE A 218 -19.64 20.18 -5.91
CA ILE A 218 -20.39 21.20 -5.18
C ILE A 218 -21.70 21.53 -5.89
N MET A 219 -21.68 21.69 -7.21
CA MET A 219 -22.90 21.95 -7.99
C MET A 219 -23.95 20.84 -7.82
N ASN A 220 -23.53 19.58 -7.94
CA ASN A 220 -24.44 18.43 -7.83
C ASN A 220 -24.92 18.22 -6.38
N MET A 221 -24.03 18.42 -5.39
CA MET A 221 -24.39 18.39 -3.97
C MET A 221 -25.40 19.50 -3.64
N GLN A 222 -25.22 20.70 -4.19
CA GLN A 222 -26.15 21.82 -4.00
C GLN A 222 -27.52 21.52 -4.62
N SER A 223 -27.54 20.88 -5.80
CA SER A 223 -28.78 20.45 -6.44
C SER A 223 -29.55 19.46 -5.55
N ALA A 224 -28.86 18.44 -5.04
CA ALA A 224 -29.44 17.45 -4.12
C ALA A 224 -29.93 18.09 -2.81
N ALA A 225 -29.09 18.93 -2.18
CA ALA A 225 -29.46 19.64 -0.96
C ALA A 225 -30.67 20.56 -1.17
N ASN A 226 -30.73 21.24 -2.30
CA ASN A 226 -31.87 22.09 -2.64
C ASN A 226 -33.16 21.26 -2.80
N GLU A 227 -33.10 20.09 -3.44
CA GLU A 227 -34.28 19.23 -3.60
C GLU A 227 -34.85 18.78 -2.26
N ILE A 228 -34.01 18.23 -1.38
CA ILE A 228 -34.44 17.71 -0.07
C ILE A 228 -34.89 18.84 0.88
N LEU A 229 -34.24 20.00 0.83
CA LEU A 229 -34.52 21.10 1.76
C LEU A 229 -35.67 22.02 1.34
N LYS A 230 -36.22 21.89 0.12
CA LYS A 230 -37.40 22.64 -0.33
C LYS A 230 -38.61 22.39 0.57
N GLU A 231 -38.75 21.16 1.05
CA GLU A 231 -39.90 20.74 1.86
C GLU A 231 -39.78 21.16 3.33
N LYS A 232 -38.58 21.49 3.80
CA LYS A 232 -38.29 21.80 5.22
C LYS A 232 -38.32 23.30 5.48
N LYS A 233 -39.23 23.79 6.33
CA LYS A 233 -39.35 25.23 6.62
C LYS A 233 -38.35 25.66 7.69
N LEU A 234 -37.90 26.92 7.61
CA LEU A 234 -36.97 27.52 8.57
C LEU A 234 -37.48 27.57 10.02
N LYS A 235 -38.80 27.51 10.24
CA LYS A 235 -39.42 27.62 11.57
C LYS A 235 -39.71 26.28 12.23
N ASP A 236 -39.61 25.19 11.48
CA ASP A 236 -39.96 23.88 11.99
C ASP A 236 -38.88 23.43 12.99
N PRO A 237 -39.26 22.80 14.11
CA PRO A 237 -38.28 22.29 15.06
C PRO A 237 -37.43 21.22 14.37
N PHE A 238 -36.10 21.38 14.43
CA PHE A 238 -35.15 20.51 13.74
C PHE A 238 -34.27 19.76 14.73
N GLY A 239 -34.57 18.48 14.95
CA GLY A 239 -33.87 17.63 15.90
C GLY A 239 -32.66 16.90 15.31
N MET A 240 -31.85 16.26 16.17
CA MET A 240 -30.66 15.50 15.75
C MET A 240 -31.01 14.33 14.80
N SER A 241 -32.09 13.61 15.07
CA SER A 241 -32.54 12.51 14.20
C SER A 241 -32.89 13.00 12.80
N GLN A 242 -33.59 14.13 12.71
CA GLN A 242 -33.97 14.74 11.44
C GLN A 242 -32.75 15.29 10.71
N LEU A 243 -31.77 15.86 11.42
CA LEU A 243 -30.49 16.27 10.82
C LEU A 243 -29.78 15.09 10.17
N HIS A 244 -29.65 13.99 10.90
CA HIS A 244 -29.01 12.77 10.38
C HIS A 244 -29.74 12.24 9.15
N GLU A 245 -31.06 12.05 9.23
CA GLU A 245 -31.90 11.60 8.13
C GLU A 245 -31.78 12.51 6.91
N THR A 246 -31.87 13.84 7.11
CA THR A 246 -31.72 14.82 6.02
C THR A 246 -30.34 14.74 5.37
N MET A 247 -29.28 14.58 6.17
CA MET A 247 -27.92 14.45 5.61
C MET A 247 -27.77 13.16 4.80
N MET A 248 -28.36 12.05 5.27
CA MET A 248 -28.36 10.79 4.54
C MET A 248 -29.14 10.92 3.22
N GLU A 249 -30.34 11.49 3.24
CA GLU A 249 -31.17 11.72 2.04
C GLU A 249 -30.43 12.58 0.99
N ILE A 250 -29.74 13.63 1.44
CA ILE A 250 -28.93 14.48 0.54
C ILE A 250 -27.80 13.68 -0.10
N LEU A 251 -27.08 12.87 0.69
CA LEU A 251 -25.97 12.06 0.19
C LEU A 251 -26.46 10.94 -0.74
N GLU A 252 -27.56 10.28 -0.41
CA GLU A 252 -28.17 9.25 -1.26
C GLU A 252 -28.63 9.82 -2.59
N LEU A 253 -29.33 10.96 -2.57
CA LEU A 253 -29.75 11.64 -3.78
C LEU A 253 -28.54 12.06 -4.61
N PHE A 254 -27.51 12.65 -3.99
CA PHE A 254 -26.26 13.04 -4.64
C PHE A 254 -25.56 11.85 -5.32
N MET A 255 -25.45 10.71 -4.62
CA MET A 255 -24.82 9.49 -5.14
C MET A 255 -25.64 8.84 -6.27
N GLY A 256 -26.95 9.09 -6.31
CA GLY A 256 -27.85 8.67 -7.38
C GLY A 256 -27.92 9.60 -8.59
N ILE A 257 -27.16 10.71 -8.61
CA ILE A 257 -27.14 11.62 -9.77
C ILE A 257 -26.35 10.99 -10.92
N GLY A 258 -27.00 10.88 -12.08
CA GLY A 258 -26.37 10.49 -13.33
C GLY A 258 -26.28 8.97 -13.52
N GLU A 259 -25.17 8.51 -14.08
CA GLU A 259 -24.91 7.09 -14.29
C GLU A 259 -24.48 6.38 -13.00
N PRO A 260 -24.69 5.06 -12.88
CA PRO A 260 -24.17 4.29 -11.76
C PRO A 260 -22.67 4.54 -11.60
N ASN A 261 -22.26 4.94 -10.39
CA ASN A 261 -20.88 5.24 -10.04
C ASN A 261 -20.25 6.47 -10.71
N TYR A 262 -21.08 7.40 -11.19
CA TYR A 262 -20.61 8.71 -11.67
C TYR A 262 -19.75 9.43 -10.62
N TRP A 263 -20.02 9.22 -9.33
CA TRP A 263 -19.24 9.81 -8.24
C TRP A 263 -17.73 9.48 -8.28
N VAL A 264 -17.32 8.37 -8.91
CA VAL A 264 -15.90 8.01 -9.07
C VAL A 264 -15.18 8.99 -10.00
N SER A 265 -15.89 9.62 -10.95
CA SER A 265 -15.30 10.59 -11.87
C SER A 265 -14.90 11.90 -11.17
N TYR A 266 -15.42 12.19 -9.98
CA TYR A 266 -14.95 13.33 -9.19
C TYR A 266 -13.58 13.06 -8.55
N LEU A 267 -13.29 11.79 -8.22
CA LEU A 267 -12.10 11.39 -7.48
C LEU A 267 -10.94 10.99 -8.38
N VAL A 268 -11.23 10.15 -9.39
CA VAL A 268 -10.22 9.50 -10.21
C VAL A 268 -10.25 10.11 -11.62
N PRO A 269 -9.11 10.53 -12.18
CA PRO A 269 -9.03 10.96 -13.58
C PRO A 269 -9.41 9.84 -14.56
N GLU A 270 -10.13 10.16 -15.65
CA GLU A 270 -10.58 9.15 -16.63
C GLU A 270 -9.44 8.35 -17.25
N ASN A 271 -8.35 9.03 -17.62
CA ASN A 271 -7.15 8.41 -18.14
C ASN A 271 -5.90 9.20 -17.74
N ALA A 272 -4.74 8.53 -17.77
CA ALA A 272 -3.45 9.09 -17.35
C ALA A 272 -3.02 10.25 -18.23
N THR A 273 -3.31 10.15 -19.53
CA THR A 273 -2.98 11.16 -20.53
C THR A 273 -3.73 12.46 -20.29
N ALA A 274 -5.02 12.41 -19.94
CA ALA A 274 -5.83 13.59 -19.65
C ALA A 274 -5.37 14.25 -18.36
N TYR A 275 -5.09 13.47 -17.31
CA TYR A 275 -4.52 14.02 -16.08
C TYR A 275 -3.19 14.73 -16.35
N ARG A 276 -2.26 14.08 -17.05
CA ARG A 276 -0.97 14.69 -17.41
C ARG A 276 -1.13 15.91 -18.31
N GLN A 277 -2.08 15.93 -19.23
CA GLN A 277 -2.36 17.10 -20.05
C GLN A 277 -2.86 18.27 -19.18
N LEU A 278 -3.77 17.99 -18.24
CA LEU A 278 -4.27 18.97 -17.29
C LEU A 278 -3.15 19.53 -16.37
N VAL A 279 -2.19 18.68 -15.96
CA VAL A 279 -1.03 19.07 -15.16
C VAL A 279 0.04 19.78 -16.00
N ALA A 280 0.32 19.34 -17.22
CA ALA A 280 1.32 19.93 -18.13
C ALA A 280 0.92 21.33 -18.61
N MET A 281 -0.38 21.62 -18.70
CA MET A 281 -0.87 22.99 -18.89
C MET A 281 -0.49 23.93 -17.74
N SER A 282 -0.09 23.40 -16.58
CA SER A 282 0.35 24.15 -15.39
C SER A 282 1.88 24.14 -15.17
N ALA A 283 2.62 23.20 -15.76
CA ALA A 283 4.05 23.03 -15.53
C ALA A 283 4.81 22.80 -16.86
N SER A 284 5.63 23.76 -17.26
CA SER A 284 6.40 23.69 -18.51
C SER A 284 7.70 22.89 -18.36
N GLY A 285 7.82 21.85 -19.21
CA GLY A 285 9.08 21.30 -19.72
C GLY A 285 9.48 19.97 -19.10
N PHE A 286 9.40 18.84 -19.83
CA PHE A 286 10.02 17.57 -19.39
C PHE A 286 10.24 16.56 -20.53
N ASP A 287 11.23 15.67 -20.32
CA ASP A 287 11.89 14.70 -21.21
C ASP A 287 11.03 13.45 -21.54
N GLU A 288 11.20 12.85 -22.72
CA GLU A 288 10.10 12.17 -23.46
C GLU A 288 10.04 10.63 -23.34
N LEU A 289 11.15 9.94 -23.01
CA LEU A 289 11.25 8.47 -23.22
C LEU A 289 11.02 7.59 -21.97
N SER A 290 11.50 7.99 -20.79
CA SER A 290 11.21 7.31 -19.50
C SER A 290 9.75 7.51 -19.06
N VAL A 291 9.16 8.61 -19.52
CA VAL A 291 7.79 9.05 -19.20
C VAL A 291 6.73 8.15 -19.81
N LEU A 292 6.98 7.56 -20.99
CA LEU A 292 6.01 6.69 -21.71
C LEU A 292 5.76 5.36 -20.98
N MET A 293 6.81 4.74 -20.42
CA MET A 293 6.68 3.52 -19.62
C MET A 293 5.89 3.79 -18.32
N ASP A 294 6.12 4.94 -17.69
CA ASP A 294 5.37 5.35 -16.50
C ASP A 294 3.91 5.73 -16.84
N VAL A 295 3.57 6.18 -18.07
CA VAL A 295 2.15 6.42 -18.47
C VAL A 295 1.36 5.12 -18.38
N GLY A 296 1.83 4.06 -19.03
CA GLY A 296 1.07 2.81 -19.13
C GLY A 296 0.88 2.16 -17.76
N LYS A 297 1.89 2.27 -16.89
CA LYS A 297 1.79 1.78 -15.52
C LYS A 297 0.87 2.65 -14.67
N LEU A 298 0.93 3.97 -14.80
CA LEU A 298 0.02 4.90 -14.11
C LEU A 298 -1.44 4.67 -14.53
N GLU A 299 -1.68 4.46 -15.83
CA GLU A 299 -2.99 4.11 -16.36
C GLU A 299 -3.50 2.78 -15.79
N GLN A 300 -2.64 1.76 -15.72
CA GLN A 300 -2.96 0.51 -15.05
C GLN A 300 -3.36 0.75 -13.59
N LEU A 301 -2.58 1.52 -12.82
CA LEU A 301 -2.86 1.79 -11.40
C LEU A 301 -4.17 2.56 -11.20
N MET A 302 -4.49 3.53 -12.05
CA MET A 302 -5.77 4.23 -12.01
C MET A 302 -6.94 3.33 -12.37
N SER A 303 -6.78 2.44 -13.36
CA SER A 303 -7.82 1.47 -13.70
C SER A 303 -8.08 0.48 -12.55
N GLU A 304 -7.02 -0.03 -11.90
CA GLU A 304 -7.14 -0.87 -10.70
C GLU A 304 -7.81 -0.11 -9.56
N THR A 305 -7.50 1.18 -9.39
CA THR A 305 -8.14 2.02 -8.37
C THR A 305 -9.64 2.19 -8.61
N ARG A 306 -10.05 2.42 -9.86
CA ARG A 306 -11.47 2.45 -10.22
C ARG A 306 -12.16 1.14 -9.86
N ILE A 307 -11.56 0.00 -10.19
CA ILE A 307 -12.12 -1.32 -9.88
C ILE A 307 -12.26 -1.53 -8.37
N VAL A 308 -11.29 -1.08 -7.57
CA VAL A 308 -11.34 -1.24 -6.10
C VAL A 308 -12.37 -0.32 -5.43
N LEU A 309 -12.68 0.83 -6.04
CA LEU A 309 -13.67 1.78 -5.53
C LEU A 309 -15.12 1.43 -5.88
N LEU A 310 -15.32 0.61 -6.92
CA LEU A 310 -16.63 0.15 -7.40
C LEU A 310 -17.10 -1.11 -6.66
#